data_AF-A0A6M0S9I8-F1
#
_entry.id   AF-A0A6M0S9I8-F1
#
_cell.length_a   1.000
_cell.length_b   1.000
_cell.length_c   1.000
_cell.angle_alpha   90.00
_cell.angle_beta   90.00
_cell.angle_gamma   90.00
#
_symmetry.space_group_name_H-M   'P 1'
#
loop_
_entity.id
_entity.type
_entity.pdbx_description
1 polymer ?
#
loop_
_entity_poly.entity_id
_entity_poly.type
_entity_poly.pdbx_seq_one_letter_code
_entity_poly.pdbx_strand_id
1 'polypeptide(L)'
;MKLKQEDQEFRNPKVFYPDPKNVELDRVLVNLFVLLRCDGSRPTTKARAPANFDKVNFHQKKLAALPSNKGFDEHSSITQAWLESDVFDVVNRGKGEEAEVIASLKPLHIDASKIRIAKRCRDYFVSDHLYACLEYGERKTIHALKAFLDQGRDPGTGKYDGQTSLDLETLTVLKLVEGLPEIHSSGNKAAAYPPVCIGQARILCDDVQRLLVYKDVVPRAVMIEYLKAILGLHTGLYTLRLSRQLAGWINDKQAHEACLDCPVYGNTTEPFEKCPYDQKFAVDMGNDFRSKMARLAQESAEAEYGRLTELVRSVFVINQLLRYASVKRLSTQDSPAEAVSLLSDPPPSFEGFFEAFLDQIRMDNTRGDQELKPDEAAIFDLDLPAFEKFIELATHVRHAHHRRYLTQMLDKVFQKNTEYSALIQGKSTSNPRRWHLGTRLIEVFVQLAVLKWKEEEGRKLFYSEPILIDDFVQWVEKRYGFVLAGKLDSDESVSLADYTAYRENIQHLKKQLREIGFFDDLSDAFNAQTIRPRYTIDQSVES
;
A
#
# COMPACT_ATOMS: atom_id res chain seq x y z
N MET A 1 9.83 1.03 -31.43
CA MET A 1 8.50 1.63 -31.65
C MET A 1 8.17 2.76 -30.68
N LYS A 2 7.54 3.83 -31.17
CA LYS A 2 6.86 4.88 -30.38
C LYS A 2 5.35 4.58 -30.38
N LEU A 3 4.76 4.58 -29.19
CA LEU A 3 3.32 4.49 -28.97
C LEU A 3 2.79 5.85 -28.50
N LYS A 4 1.50 6.16 -28.72
CA LYS A 4 0.89 7.35 -28.12
C LYS A 4 0.70 7.12 -26.62
N GLN A 5 0.41 8.18 -25.87
CA GLN A 5 0.23 8.05 -24.42
C GLN A 5 -0.91 7.10 -24.07
N GLU A 6 -2.07 7.28 -24.71
CA GLU A 6 -3.28 6.46 -24.54
C GLU A 6 -3.10 4.96 -24.88
N ASP A 7 -2.13 4.64 -25.75
CA ASP A 7 -1.84 3.26 -26.16
C ASP A 7 -0.96 2.52 -25.14
N GLN A 8 -0.22 3.27 -24.30
CA GLN A 8 0.79 2.74 -23.38
C GLN A 8 0.54 3.13 -21.91
N GLU A 9 -0.58 3.80 -21.62
CA GLU A 9 -0.91 4.27 -20.28
C GLU A 9 -1.26 3.09 -19.38
N PHE A 10 -0.44 2.91 -18.35
CA PHE A 10 -0.64 1.85 -17.36
C PHE A 10 -1.66 2.26 -16.30
N ARG A 11 -1.54 3.49 -15.80
CA ARG A 11 -2.41 3.98 -14.74
C ARG A 11 -3.80 4.27 -15.29
N ASN A 12 -4.78 3.55 -14.77
CA ASN A 12 -6.19 3.82 -14.99
C ASN A 12 -6.93 3.69 -13.66
N PRO A 13 -7.42 4.78 -13.03
CA PRO A 13 -8.10 4.72 -11.74
C PRO A 13 -9.29 3.76 -11.66
N LYS A 14 -9.89 3.37 -12.79
CA LYS A 14 -10.92 2.32 -12.84
C LYS A 14 -10.37 0.93 -12.54
N VAL A 15 -9.09 0.69 -12.86
CA VAL A 15 -8.41 -0.62 -12.77
C VAL A 15 -7.34 -0.63 -11.68
N PHE A 16 -6.40 0.31 -11.76
CA PHE A 16 -5.24 0.43 -10.89
C PHE A 16 -4.88 1.91 -10.67
N TYR A 17 -5.03 2.37 -9.43
CA TYR A 17 -4.77 3.76 -9.03
C TYR A 17 -3.30 4.18 -9.03
N PRO A 18 -2.36 3.38 -8.48
CA PRO A 18 -0.96 3.79 -8.43
C PRO A 18 -0.34 3.94 -9.83
N ASP A 19 0.50 4.95 -10.01
CA ASP A 19 1.48 4.99 -11.09
C ASP A 19 2.75 4.28 -10.58
N PRO A 20 3.10 3.07 -11.07
CA PRO A 20 4.18 2.29 -10.50
C PRO A 20 5.49 3.08 -10.57
N LYS A 21 5.98 3.52 -9.41
CA LYS A 21 7.25 4.22 -9.19
C LYS A 21 7.69 4.04 -7.73
N ASN A 22 8.93 4.41 -7.45
CA ASN A 22 9.45 4.46 -6.08
C ASN A 22 8.70 5.52 -5.25
N VAL A 23 8.16 5.12 -4.11
CA VAL A 23 7.41 5.96 -3.17
C VAL A 23 8.06 5.96 -1.79
N GLU A 24 7.87 7.04 -1.03
CA GLU A 24 8.18 7.08 0.41
C GLU A 24 6.87 7.14 1.19
N LEU A 25 6.66 6.22 2.12
CA LEU A 25 5.36 6.05 2.78
C LEU A 25 4.96 7.26 3.65
N ASP A 26 5.92 7.99 4.22
CA ASP A 26 5.61 9.24 4.92
C ASP A 26 4.95 10.27 3.99
N ARG A 27 5.40 10.35 2.73
CA ARG A 27 4.83 11.24 1.70
C ARG A 27 3.47 10.76 1.22
N VAL A 28 3.29 9.44 1.15
CA VAL A 28 1.99 8.80 0.88
C VAL A 28 0.99 9.22 1.97
N LEU A 29 1.37 9.10 3.24
CA LEU A 29 0.51 9.51 4.37
C LEU A 29 0.18 11.00 4.34
N VAL A 30 1.17 11.86 4.13
CA VAL A 30 0.94 13.32 4.02
C VAL A 30 -0.02 13.66 2.87
N ASN A 31 0.07 12.96 1.73
CA ASN A 31 -0.87 13.15 0.63
C ASN A 31 -2.26 12.56 0.93
N LEU A 32 -2.33 11.43 1.65
CA LEU A 32 -3.58 10.87 2.16
C LEU A 32 -4.27 11.86 3.09
N PHE A 33 -3.53 12.57 3.96
CA PHE A 33 -4.10 13.58 4.87
C PHE A 33 -4.76 14.74 4.12
N VAL A 34 -4.21 15.13 2.96
CA VAL A 34 -4.88 16.11 2.08
C VAL A 34 -6.24 15.57 1.61
N LEU A 35 -6.31 14.31 1.21
CA LEU A 35 -7.56 13.68 0.78
C LEU A 35 -8.55 13.51 1.93
N LEU A 36 -8.09 13.17 3.14
CA LEU A 36 -8.92 13.12 4.35
C LEU A 36 -9.49 14.50 4.72
N ARG A 37 -8.69 15.57 4.59
CA ARG A 37 -9.16 16.95 4.79
C ARG A 37 -10.18 17.39 3.73
N CYS A 38 -9.99 16.97 2.48
CA CYS A 38 -10.80 17.39 1.33
C CYS A 38 -11.90 16.38 0.95
N ASP A 39 -12.22 15.42 1.83
CA ASP A 39 -13.23 14.37 1.62
C ASP A 39 -13.10 13.70 0.23
N GLY A 40 -11.87 13.28 -0.06
CA GLY A 40 -11.52 12.53 -1.27
C GLY A 40 -11.34 13.38 -2.50
N SER A 41 -11.30 14.70 -2.36
CA SER A 41 -11.14 15.64 -3.47
C SER A 41 -9.74 16.23 -3.50
N ARG A 42 -9.31 16.72 -4.67
CA ARG A 42 -8.07 17.48 -4.80
C ARG A 42 -8.17 18.80 -4.06
N PRO A 43 -7.08 19.29 -3.46
CA PRO A 43 -7.07 20.61 -2.84
C PRO A 43 -7.17 21.70 -3.91
N THR A 44 -7.75 22.84 -3.57
CA THR A 44 -7.63 24.06 -4.38
C THR A 44 -6.17 24.47 -4.51
N THR A 45 -5.78 24.99 -5.68
CA THR A 45 -4.41 25.44 -5.92
C THR A 45 -4.05 26.56 -4.93
N LYS A 46 -3.01 26.34 -4.12
CA LYS A 46 -2.53 27.33 -3.15
C LYS A 46 -1.85 28.50 -3.86
N ALA A 47 -1.88 29.67 -3.21
CA ALA A 47 -0.99 30.77 -3.53
C ALA A 47 0.48 30.32 -3.45
N ARG A 48 1.36 31.00 -4.20
CA ARG A 48 2.79 30.68 -4.23
C ARG A 48 3.36 30.77 -2.80
N ALA A 49 4.00 29.70 -2.36
CA ALA A 49 4.69 29.67 -1.06
C ALA A 49 5.80 30.75 -1.02
N PRO A 50 6.08 31.33 0.17
CA PRO A 50 7.14 32.33 0.30
C PRO A 50 8.52 31.75 -0.04
N ALA A 51 9.50 32.63 -0.28
CA ALA A 51 10.88 32.21 -0.48
C ALA A 51 11.39 31.42 0.73
N ASN A 52 12.24 30.40 0.47
CA ASN A 52 12.83 29.51 1.48
C ASN A 52 11.83 28.68 2.30
N PHE A 53 10.55 28.60 1.90
CA PHE A 53 9.56 27.74 2.56
C PHE A 53 9.97 26.25 2.57
N ASP A 54 10.92 25.89 1.72
CA ASP A 54 11.50 24.56 1.61
C ASP A 54 12.70 24.31 2.52
N LYS A 55 13.05 25.25 3.41
CA LYS A 55 14.18 25.14 4.33
C LYS A 55 13.73 25.00 5.78
N VAL A 56 14.40 24.14 6.54
CA VAL A 56 14.09 23.95 7.98
C VAL A 56 14.30 25.24 8.76
N ASN A 57 15.41 25.95 8.51
CA ASN A 57 15.72 27.21 9.20
C ASN A 57 14.68 28.31 9.00
N PHE A 58 13.93 28.29 7.90
CA PHE A 58 12.81 29.20 7.70
C PHE A 58 11.68 28.92 8.72
N HIS A 59 11.37 27.65 8.95
CA HIS A 59 10.31 27.22 9.87
C HIS A 59 10.75 27.30 11.33
N GLN A 60 12.02 27.02 11.64
CA GLN A 60 12.58 27.21 12.97
C GLN A 60 12.43 28.66 13.44
N LYS A 61 12.81 29.64 12.60
CA LYS A 61 12.67 31.06 12.93
C LYS A 61 11.22 31.46 13.18
N LYS A 62 10.28 30.89 12.41
CA LYS A 62 8.85 31.09 12.64
C LYS A 62 8.41 30.52 13.99
N LEU A 63 8.88 29.33 14.32
CA LEU A 63 8.56 28.65 15.57
C LEU A 63 9.10 29.42 16.78
N ALA A 64 10.32 29.95 16.70
CA ALA A 64 10.94 30.74 17.75
C ALA A 64 10.27 32.12 17.95
N ALA A 65 9.73 32.70 16.87
CA ALA A 65 9.00 33.97 16.94
C ALA A 65 7.61 33.86 17.60
N LEU A 66 7.09 32.65 17.87
CA LEU A 66 5.82 32.48 18.55
C LEU A 66 5.97 32.81 20.05
N PRO A 67 5.13 33.71 20.62
CA PRO A 67 5.26 34.11 22.03
C PRO A 67 5.16 32.96 23.04
N SER A 68 4.48 31.86 22.67
CA SER A 68 4.34 30.67 23.49
C SER A 68 5.61 29.81 23.56
N ASN A 69 6.58 30.04 22.68
CA ASN A 69 7.75 29.18 22.51
C ASN A 69 8.98 29.90 23.06
N LYS A 70 9.65 29.28 24.04
CA LYS A 70 10.84 29.83 24.70
C LYS A 70 12.02 28.88 24.52
N GLY A 71 13.24 29.40 24.48
CA GLY A 71 14.49 28.61 24.40
C GLY A 71 14.89 28.13 22.99
N PHE A 72 14.04 28.26 21.97
CA PHE A 72 14.35 27.83 20.60
C PHE A 72 15.52 28.59 19.96
N ASP A 73 15.70 29.87 20.31
CA ASP A 73 16.81 30.70 19.82
C ASP A 73 18.11 30.53 20.64
N GLU A 74 18.00 30.06 21.89
CA GLU A 74 19.16 29.88 22.78
C GLU A 74 20.07 28.73 22.32
N HIS A 75 19.47 27.68 21.74
CA HIS A 75 20.16 26.52 21.22
C HIS A 75 19.73 26.21 19.78
N SER A 76 19.93 27.17 18.88
CA SER A 76 19.47 27.11 17.49
C SER A 76 19.96 25.86 16.74
N SER A 77 21.20 25.41 16.94
CA SER A 77 21.74 24.23 16.25
C SER A 77 21.10 22.92 16.72
N ILE A 78 20.85 22.79 18.03
CA ILE A 78 20.17 21.61 18.61
C ILE A 78 18.73 21.55 18.12
N THR A 79 18.05 22.69 18.14
CA THR A 79 16.68 22.83 17.64
C THR A 79 16.59 22.45 16.17
N GLN A 80 17.50 22.96 15.33
CA GLN A 80 17.53 22.63 13.91
C GLN A 80 17.71 21.12 13.69
N ALA A 81 18.69 20.51 14.37
CA ALA A 81 18.97 19.09 14.26
C ALA A 81 17.77 18.23 14.66
N TRP A 82 17.08 18.58 15.76
CA TRP A 82 15.87 17.90 16.20
C TRP A 82 14.70 18.06 15.21
N LEU A 83 14.49 19.27 14.68
CA LEU A 83 13.47 19.50 13.65
C LEU A 83 13.75 18.67 12.38
N GLU A 84 15.00 18.58 11.97
CA GLU A 84 15.44 17.77 10.83
C GLU A 84 15.28 16.27 11.09
N SER A 85 15.57 15.78 12.29
CA SER A 85 15.48 14.35 12.61
C SER A 85 14.04 13.90 12.83
N ASP A 86 13.26 14.66 13.59
CA ASP A 86 12.04 14.18 14.23
C ASP A 86 10.76 14.82 13.69
N VAL A 87 10.83 16.01 13.08
CA VAL A 87 9.63 16.78 12.68
C VAL A 87 9.48 16.91 11.16
N PHE A 88 10.57 17.03 10.40
CA PHE A 88 10.54 17.20 8.94
C PHE A 88 10.96 15.94 8.17
N ASP A 89 10.25 15.65 7.06
CA ASP A 89 10.78 14.82 5.98
C ASP A 89 11.68 15.69 5.09
N VAL A 90 12.98 15.39 5.10
CA VAL A 90 14.02 16.14 4.39
C VAL A 90 14.57 15.27 3.26
N VAL A 91 14.65 15.84 2.06
CA VAL A 91 15.29 15.22 0.91
C VAL A 91 16.73 15.72 0.75
N ASN A 92 17.57 14.90 0.10
CA ASN A 92 18.99 15.18 -0.11
C ASN A 92 19.81 15.34 1.18
N ARG A 93 19.40 14.69 2.28
CA ARG A 93 20.16 14.66 3.53
C ARG A 93 21.64 14.32 3.29
N GLY A 94 22.54 15.06 3.92
CA GLY A 94 24.00 14.95 3.81
C GLY A 94 24.60 15.58 2.56
N LYS A 95 23.82 16.25 1.69
CA LYS A 95 24.33 16.89 0.47
C LYS A 95 24.63 18.40 0.64
N GLY A 96 24.68 18.87 1.88
CA GLY A 96 24.94 20.28 2.25
C GLY A 96 23.66 21.12 2.36
N GLU A 97 23.72 22.18 3.17
CA GLU A 97 22.57 23.01 3.56
C GLU A 97 21.79 23.61 2.37
N GLU A 98 22.47 23.93 1.27
CA GLU A 98 21.83 24.47 0.06
C GLU A 98 20.99 23.42 -0.69
N ALA A 99 21.43 22.16 -0.70
CA ALA A 99 20.77 21.07 -1.44
C ALA A 99 19.67 20.36 -0.64
N GLU A 100 19.79 20.39 0.69
CA GLU A 100 18.79 19.86 1.61
C GLU A 100 17.52 20.72 1.59
N VAL A 101 16.39 20.08 1.34
CA VAL A 101 15.09 20.74 1.33
C VAL A 101 14.03 19.84 1.94
N ILE A 102 12.98 20.45 2.47
CA ILE A 102 11.84 19.76 3.04
C ILE A 102 10.96 19.19 1.92
N ALA A 103 10.49 17.95 2.06
CA ALA A 103 9.36 17.45 1.29
C ALA A 103 8.03 17.78 1.99
N SER A 104 7.96 17.55 3.30
CA SER A 104 6.83 17.87 4.16
C SER A 104 7.22 17.82 5.63
N LEU A 105 6.27 18.13 6.53
CA LEU A 105 6.32 17.63 7.91
C LEU A 105 6.16 16.10 7.93
N LYS A 106 6.64 15.44 8.99
CA LYS A 106 6.31 14.04 9.26
C LYS A 106 4.81 13.89 9.54
N PRO A 107 4.21 12.74 9.20
CA PRO A 107 2.76 12.54 9.24
C PRO A 107 2.20 12.29 10.66
N LEU A 108 2.51 13.15 11.64
CA LEU A 108 2.08 12.99 13.03
C LEU A 108 0.66 13.53 13.30
N HIS A 109 0.24 14.53 12.52
CA HIS A 109 -1.08 15.16 12.61
C HIS A 109 -1.61 15.44 11.20
N ILE A 110 -2.93 15.46 11.01
CA ILE A 110 -3.55 15.65 9.68
C ILE A 110 -3.10 16.97 8.99
N ASP A 111 -2.84 18.00 9.81
CA ASP A 111 -2.35 19.30 9.35
C ASP A 111 -0.87 19.33 8.95
N ALA A 112 -0.11 18.25 9.14
CA ALA A 112 1.24 18.12 8.59
C ALA A 112 1.27 18.42 7.07
N SER A 113 0.16 18.13 6.38
CA SER A 113 -0.06 18.43 4.97
C SER A 113 -0.06 19.91 4.59
N LYS A 114 -0.18 20.84 5.55
CA LYS A 114 -0.15 22.29 5.32
C LYS A 114 1.25 22.76 4.92
N ILE A 115 2.31 22.17 5.51
CA ILE A 115 3.71 22.36 5.08
C ILE A 115 4.11 21.16 4.24
N ARG A 116 3.95 21.31 2.93
CA ARG A 116 4.22 20.28 1.93
C ARG A 116 4.66 20.90 0.62
N ILE A 117 5.71 20.35 0.03
CA ILE A 117 6.18 20.73 -1.29
C ILE A 117 5.75 19.66 -2.29
N ALA A 118 4.66 19.92 -3.01
CA ALA A 118 4.05 18.94 -3.92
C ALA A 118 5.05 18.31 -4.92
N LYS A 119 6.04 19.08 -5.40
CA LYS A 119 7.08 18.56 -6.32
C LYS A 119 8.04 17.56 -5.68
N ARG A 120 8.25 17.62 -4.35
CA ARG A 120 9.14 16.74 -3.57
C ARG A 120 8.36 15.66 -2.81
N CYS A 121 7.08 15.90 -2.53
CA CYS A 121 6.15 15.00 -1.86
C CYS A 121 5.32 14.17 -2.86
N ARG A 122 5.94 13.66 -3.93
CA ARG A 122 5.25 12.79 -4.90
C ARG A 122 5.08 11.40 -4.32
N ASP A 123 3.85 10.90 -4.35
CA ASP A 123 3.46 9.57 -3.90
C ASP A 123 2.90 8.70 -5.04
N TYR A 124 2.91 9.24 -6.26
CA TYR A 124 2.47 8.55 -7.48
C TYR A 124 1.09 7.89 -7.34
N PHE A 125 0.16 8.62 -6.72
CA PHE A 125 -1.25 8.23 -6.54
C PHE A 125 -1.49 7.00 -5.64
N VAL A 126 -0.50 6.61 -4.82
CA VAL A 126 -0.74 5.60 -3.78
C VAL A 126 -1.70 6.13 -2.72
N SER A 127 -1.68 7.43 -2.38
CA SER A 127 -2.69 8.01 -1.48
C SER A 127 -4.11 7.97 -2.06
N ASP A 128 -4.27 8.12 -3.38
CA ASP A 128 -5.56 7.94 -4.04
C ASP A 128 -6.08 6.52 -3.88
N HIS A 129 -5.19 5.53 -4.09
CA HIS A 129 -5.50 4.13 -3.90
C HIS A 129 -5.97 3.85 -2.47
N LEU A 130 -5.19 4.31 -1.48
CA LEU A 130 -5.52 4.12 -0.07
C LEU A 130 -6.84 4.80 0.29
N TYR A 131 -7.06 6.04 -0.16
CA TYR A 131 -8.32 6.72 0.06
C TYR A 131 -9.49 5.97 -0.58
N ALA A 132 -9.35 5.48 -1.82
CA ALA A 132 -10.37 4.66 -2.47
C ALA A 132 -10.66 3.38 -1.67
N CYS A 133 -9.63 2.68 -1.20
CA CYS A 133 -9.81 1.50 -0.36
C CYS A 133 -10.56 1.81 0.94
N LEU A 134 -10.24 2.93 1.59
CA LEU A 134 -10.91 3.35 2.83
C LEU A 134 -12.36 3.81 2.59
N GLU A 135 -12.63 4.52 1.49
CA GLU A 135 -13.97 5.05 1.16
C GLU A 135 -14.93 3.92 0.75
N TYR A 136 -14.49 3.03 -0.14
CA TYR A 136 -15.33 1.99 -0.71
C TYR A 136 -15.31 0.69 0.11
N GLY A 137 -14.24 0.41 0.85
CA GLY A 137 -14.13 -0.77 1.71
C GLY A 137 -15.07 -0.66 2.91
N GLU A 138 -14.77 0.26 3.83
CA GLU A 138 -15.63 0.61 4.96
C GLU A 138 -15.49 2.10 5.33
N ARG A 139 -16.37 2.93 4.76
CA ARG A 139 -16.30 4.41 4.87
C ARG A 139 -16.15 4.95 6.30
N LYS A 140 -16.73 4.27 7.30
CA LYS A 140 -16.59 4.63 8.73
C LYS A 140 -15.12 4.73 9.19
N THR A 141 -14.23 3.96 8.57
CA THR A 141 -12.79 3.97 8.85
C THR A 141 -12.16 5.33 8.57
N ILE A 142 -12.62 6.04 7.53
CA ILE A 142 -12.14 7.39 7.22
C ILE A 142 -12.45 8.35 8.38
N HIS A 143 -13.65 8.24 8.95
CA HIS A 143 -14.07 9.10 10.05
C HIS A 143 -13.24 8.84 11.31
N ALA A 144 -13.05 7.57 11.68
CA ALA A 144 -12.21 7.20 12.84
C ALA A 144 -10.75 7.65 12.65
N LEU A 145 -10.18 7.41 11.46
CA LEU A 145 -8.81 7.83 11.14
C LEU A 145 -8.66 9.35 11.17
N LYS A 146 -9.61 10.09 10.58
CA LYS A 146 -9.62 11.56 10.60
C LYS A 146 -9.73 12.10 12.03
N ALA A 147 -10.60 11.51 12.85
CA ALA A 147 -10.77 11.90 14.25
C ALA A 147 -9.48 11.70 15.05
N PHE A 148 -8.81 10.56 14.89
CA PHE A 148 -7.51 10.32 15.52
C PHE A 148 -6.45 11.33 15.05
N LEU A 149 -6.35 11.59 13.75
CA LEU A 149 -5.32 12.47 13.20
C LEU A 149 -5.56 13.96 13.46
N ASP A 150 -6.77 14.37 13.87
CA ASP A 150 -7.15 15.76 14.15
C ASP A 150 -7.18 16.10 15.66
N GLN A 151 -6.78 15.16 16.52
CA GLN A 151 -6.75 15.36 17.98
C GLN A 151 -5.88 16.56 18.37
N GLY A 152 -6.39 17.37 19.30
CA GLY A 152 -5.73 18.57 19.83
C GLY A 152 -5.88 19.82 18.99
N ARG A 153 -6.56 19.76 17.85
CA ARG A 153 -6.89 20.93 17.04
C ARG A 153 -8.25 21.50 17.43
N ASP A 154 -8.28 22.77 17.82
CA ASP A 154 -9.50 23.54 17.99
C ASP A 154 -10.15 23.82 16.61
N PRO A 155 -11.40 23.40 16.38
CA PRO A 155 -12.03 23.52 15.07
C PRO A 155 -12.38 24.95 14.66
N GLY A 156 -12.55 25.87 15.63
CA GLY A 156 -12.92 27.27 15.37
C GLY A 156 -11.73 28.15 14.99
N THR A 157 -10.57 27.89 15.59
CA THR A 157 -9.35 28.68 15.41
C THR A 157 -8.32 27.98 14.52
N GLY A 158 -8.42 26.65 14.36
CA GLY A 158 -7.44 25.83 13.66
C GLY A 158 -6.10 25.71 14.38
N LYS A 159 -6.06 26.07 15.68
CA LYS A 159 -4.87 26.07 16.53
C LYS A 159 -4.90 24.89 17.49
N TYR A 160 -3.81 24.69 18.23
CA TYR A 160 -3.81 23.79 19.37
C TYR A 160 -4.82 24.27 20.43
N ASP A 161 -5.63 23.35 20.96
CA ASP A 161 -6.72 23.64 21.91
C ASP A 161 -6.23 24.00 23.32
N GLY A 162 -4.95 23.76 23.63
CA GLY A 162 -4.37 24.04 24.95
C GLY A 162 -4.66 22.97 26.01
N GLN A 163 -5.41 21.92 25.67
CA GLN A 163 -5.95 20.94 26.62
C GLN A 163 -5.56 19.50 26.30
N THR A 164 -5.58 19.13 25.01
CA THR A 164 -5.32 17.75 24.59
C THR A 164 -3.84 17.40 24.78
N SER A 165 -3.54 16.41 25.62
CA SER A 165 -2.15 15.95 25.80
C SER A 165 -1.59 15.39 24.49
N LEU A 166 -0.60 16.07 23.91
CA LEU A 166 0.12 15.64 22.72
C LEU A 166 1.61 15.46 23.03
N ASP A 167 2.26 14.51 22.36
CA ASP A 167 3.71 14.42 22.35
C ASP A 167 4.34 15.68 21.74
N LEU A 168 5.61 15.92 22.08
CA LEU A 168 6.32 17.14 21.72
C LEU A 168 6.39 17.33 20.21
N GLU A 169 6.63 16.27 19.46
CA GLU A 169 6.75 16.29 18.01
C GLU A 169 5.41 16.65 17.34
N THR A 170 4.30 16.05 17.81
CA THR A 170 2.95 16.33 17.31
C THR A 170 2.50 17.76 17.65
N LEU A 171 2.76 18.22 18.87
CA LEU A 171 2.50 19.61 19.25
C LEU A 171 3.32 20.57 18.39
N THR A 172 4.56 20.23 18.07
CA THR A 172 5.42 21.03 17.21
C THR A 172 4.90 21.10 15.78
N VAL A 173 4.39 19.99 15.23
CA VAL A 173 3.68 19.99 13.95
C VAL A 173 2.51 20.98 13.97
N LEU A 174 1.66 20.96 15.00
CA LEU A 174 0.54 21.90 15.14
C LEU A 174 1.00 23.37 15.26
N LYS A 175 2.07 23.63 16.02
CA LYS A 175 2.63 24.97 16.19
C LYS A 175 3.24 25.50 14.90
N LEU A 176 3.92 24.67 14.12
CA LEU A 176 4.52 25.05 12.85
C LEU A 176 3.50 25.46 11.78
N VAL A 177 2.30 24.86 11.82
CA VAL A 177 1.24 25.15 10.87
C VAL A 177 0.31 26.27 11.33
N GLU A 178 0.49 26.80 12.54
CA GLU A 178 -0.35 27.85 13.11
C GLU A 178 -0.35 29.08 12.21
N GLY A 179 -1.55 29.58 11.86
CA GLY A 179 -1.73 30.73 10.98
C GLY A 179 -1.51 30.46 9.49
N LEU A 180 -1.18 29.22 9.08
CA LEU A 180 -1.21 28.85 7.66
C LEU A 180 -2.66 28.66 7.18
N PRO A 181 -2.95 28.96 5.90
CA PRO A 181 -4.29 28.83 5.37
C PRO A 181 -4.78 27.38 5.37
N GLU A 182 -6.08 27.21 5.59
CA GLU A 182 -6.75 25.93 5.50
C GLU A 182 -6.69 25.33 4.09
N ILE A 183 -6.79 24.00 4.04
CA ILE A 183 -6.82 23.27 2.78
C ILE A 183 -8.29 23.08 2.39
N HIS A 184 -8.69 23.73 1.30
CA HIS A 184 -10.05 23.62 0.77
C HIS A 184 -10.13 22.64 -0.38
N SER A 185 -11.29 21.99 -0.52
CA SER A 185 -11.59 21.09 -1.63
C SER A 185 -11.84 21.88 -2.92
N SER A 186 -11.29 21.39 -4.03
CA SER A 186 -11.61 21.89 -5.38
C SER A 186 -12.88 21.27 -5.98
N GLY A 187 -13.50 20.30 -5.30
CA GLY A 187 -14.61 19.49 -5.82
C GLY A 187 -14.18 18.37 -6.79
N ASN A 188 -12.97 18.43 -7.35
CA ASN A 188 -12.46 17.38 -8.24
C ASN A 188 -12.09 16.13 -7.45
N LYS A 189 -12.85 15.04 -7.62
CA LYS A 189 -12.63 13.77 -6.91
C LYS A 189 -11.31 13.10 -7.33
N ALA A 190 -10.52 12.71 -6.33
CA ALA A 190 -9.27 11.97 -6.49
C ALA A 190 -9.51 10.46 -6.63
N ALA A 191 -10.39 9.92 -5.78
CA ALA A 191 -10.76 8.51 -5.70
C ALA A 191 -12.19 8.31 -6.26
N ALA A 192 -12.33 8.52 -7.57
CA ALA A 192 -13.64 8.53 -8.22
C ALA A 192 -14.27 7.14 -8.43
N TYR A 193 -13.48 6.07 -8.36
CA TYR A 193 -13.89 4.70 -8.68
C TYR A 193 -13.58 3.73 -7.53
N PRO A 194 -14.39 2.68 -7.32
CA PRO A 194 -14.08 1.65 -6.35
C PRO A 194 -12.81 0.87 -6.75
N PRO A 195 -12.02 0.36 -5.79
CA PRO A 195 -10.96 -0.60 -6.07
C PRO A 195 -11.54 -1.89 -6.67
N VAL A 196 -10.88 -2.44 -7.68
CA VAL A 196 -11.28 -3.70 -8.34
C VAL A 196 -11.31 -4.88 -7.35
N CYS A 197 -10.38 -4.93 -6.40
CA CYS A 197 -10.40 -5.92 -5.32
C CYS A 197 -10.99 -5.30 -4.03
N ILE A 198 -12.31 -5.26 -3.93
CA ILE A 198 -13.00 -4.68 -2.75
C ILE A 198 -12.73 -5.46 -1.46
N GLY A 199 -12.53 -6.78 -1.56
CA GLY A 199 -12.20 -7.63 -0.42
C GLY A 199 -10.93 -7.20 0.31
N GLN A 200 -9.84 -6.98 -0.43
CA GLN A 200 -8.58 -6.50 0.15
C GLN A 200 -8.72 -5.10 0.78
N ALA A 201 -9.56 -4.24 0.21
CA ALA A 201 -9.87 -2.92 0.76
C ALA A 201 -10.62 -3.02 2.11
N ARG A 202 -11.54 -3.97 2.27
CA ARG A 202 -12.22 -4.24 3.55
C ARG A 202 -11.27 -4.78 4.61
N ILE A 203 -10.33 -5.66 4.26
CA ILE A 203 -9.31 -6.11 5.23
C ILE A 203 -8.45 -4.93 5.70
N LEU A 204 -8.01 -4.06 4.78
CA LEU A 204 -7.28 -2.85 5.15
C LEU A 204 -8.09 -2.00 6.14
N CYS A 205 -9.38 -1.79 5.88
CA CYS A 205 -10.24 -1.00 6.75
C CYS A 205 -10.34 -1.61 8.16
N ASP A 206 -10.52 -2.93 8.24
CA ASP A 206 -10.60 -3.63 9.52
C ASP A 206 -9.28 -3.55 10.30
N ASP A 207 -8.12 -3.65 9.65
CA ASP A 207 -6.81 -3.49 10.31
C ASP A 207 -6.57 -2.06 10.77
N VAL A 208 -6.97 -1.05 9.99
CA VAL A 208 -6.92 0.35 10.43
C VAL A 208 -7.83 0.58 11.64
N GLN A 209 -9.07 0.07 11.62
CA GLN A 209 -9.98 0.18 12.77
C GLN A 209 -9.39 -0.48 14.02
N ARG A 210 -8.84 -1.70 13.91
CA ARG A 210 -8.20 -2.41 15.02
C ARG A 210 -7.01 -1.62 15.58
N LEU A 211 -6.17 -1.04 14.73
CA LEU A 211 -5.08 -0.19 15.21
C LEU A 211 -5.60 1.01 15.99
N LEU A 212 -6.65 1.68 15.50
CA LEU A 212 -7.19 2.88 16.15
C LEU A 212 -7.77 2.64 17.55
N VAL A 213 -8.12 1.39 17.91
CA VAL A 213 -8.47 1.01 19.29
C VAL A 213 -7.34 1.35 20.28
N TYR A 214 -6.09 1.30 19.82
CA TYR A 214 -4.92 1.55 20.65
C TYR A 214 -4.55 3.04 20.79
N LYS A 215 -5.33 3.96 20.21
CA LYS A 215 -5.00 5.40 20.14
C LYS A 215 -4.67 6.07 21.48
N ASP A 216 -5.25 5.58 22.58
CA ASP A 216 -5.08 6.15 23.92
C ASP A 216 -3.98 5.47 24.76
N VAL A 217 -3.46 4.33 24.30
CA VAL A 217 -2.46 3.52 25.05
C VAL A 217 -1.14 3.34 24.31
N VAL A 218 -1.10 3.63 23.00
CA VAL A 218 0.12 3.58 22.18
C VAL A 218 0.54 5.00 21.81
N PRO A 219 1.83 5.38 21.98
CA PRO A 219 2.32 6.67 21.55
C PRO A 219 2.03 6.95 20.08
N ARG A 220 1.62 8.18 19.77
CA ARG A 220 1.21 8.58 18.41
C ARG A 220 2.27 8.31 17.35
N ALA A 221 3.54 8.61 17.62
CA ALA A 221 4.62 8.31 16.68
C ALA A 221 4.69 6.82 16.33
N VAL A 222 4.47 5.93 17.31
CA VAL A 222 4.42 4.47 17.09
C VAL A 222 3.16 4.07 16.31
N MET A 223 2.00 4.65 16.65
CA MET A 223 0.75 4.46 15.90
C MET A 223 0.88 4.83 14.43
N ILE A 224 1.58 5.93 14.12
CA ILE A 224 1.84 6.34 12.73
C ILE A 224 2.72 5.32 12.01
N GLU A 225 3.74 4.78 12.65
CA GLU A 225 4.56 3.71 12.05
C GLU A 225 3.75 2.42 11.82
N TYR A 226 2.85 2.04 12.74
CA TYR A 226 1.96 0.90 12.56
C TYR A 226 0.98 1.11 11.40
N LEU A 227 0.34 2.28 11.32
CA LEU A 227 -0.53 2.65 10.20
C LEU A 227 0.25 2.62 8.89
N LYS A 228 1.47 3.17 8.88
CA LYS A 228 2.36 3.15 7.71
C LYS A 228 2.65 1.73 7.24
N ALA A 229 2.93 0.83 8.18
CA ALA A 229 3.22 -0.57 7.89
C ALA A 229 2.02 -1.29 7.27
N ILE A 230 0.84 -1.16 7.85
CA ILE A 230 -0.38 -1.79 7.33
C ILE A 230 -0.80 -1.15 5.99
N LEU A 231 -0.79 0.17 5.86
CA LEU A 231 -1.15 0.83 4.59
C LEU A 231 -0.21 0.42 3.44
N GLY A 232 1.09 0.33 3.70
CA GLY A 232 2.08 -0.20 2.75
C GLY A 232 1.81 -1.67 2.41
N LEU A 233 1.68 -2.51 3.43
CA LEU A 233 1.43 -3.95 3.27
C LEU A 233 0.19 -4.21 2.40
N HIS A 234 -0.94 -3.57 2.71
CA HIS A 234 -2.19 -3.77 1.96
C HIS A 234 -2.10 -3.25 0.53
N THR A 235 -1.34 -2.18 0.27
CA THR A 235 -1.08 -1.71 -1.10
C THR A 235 -0.32 -2.78 -1.90
N GLY A 236 0.68 -3.42 -1.28
CA GLY A 236 1.43 -4.51 -1.89
C GLY A 236 0.58 -5.76 -2.14
N LEU A 237 -0.15 -6.23 -1.11
CA LEU A 237 -1.05 -7.39 -1.21
C LEU A 237 -2.15 -7.16 -2.25
N TYR A 238 -2.77 -5.98 -2.27
CA TYR A 238 -3.75 -5.59 -3.29
C TYR A 238 -3.17 -5.71 -4.70
N THR A 239 -1.96 -5.18 -4.92
CA THR A 239 -1.30 -5.22 -6.23
C THR A 239 -1.07 -6.65 -6.70
N LEU A 240 -0.60 -7.53 -5.82
CA LEU A 240 -0.37 -8.93 -6.14
C LEU A 240 -1.69 -9.69 -6.38
N ARG A 241 -2.73 -9.42 -5.60
CA ARG A 241 -4.05 -10.07 -5.75
C ARG A 241 -4.73 -9.64 -7.03
N LEU A 242 -4.63 -8.35 -7.36
CA LEU A 242 -5.16 -7.79 -8.59
C LEU A 242 -4.53 -8.45 -9.82
N SER A 243 -3.23 -8.79 -9.77
CA SER A 243 -2.57 -9.54 -10.85
C SER A 243 -3.29 -10.85 -11.15
N ARG A 244 -3.61 -11.63 -10.11
CA ARG A 244 -4.30 -12.91 -10.25
C ARG A 244 -5.75 -12.73 -10.69
N GLN A 245 -6.44 -11.74 -10.11
CA GLN A 245 -7.84 -11.43 -10.40
C GLN A 245 -8.04 -11.01 -11.85
N LEU A 246 -7.27 -10.04 -12.35
CA LEU A 246 -7.42 -9.57 -13.72
C LEU A 246 -7.02 -10.65 -14.74
N ALA A 247 -5.96 -11.41 -14.46
CA ALA A 247 -5.56 -12.52 -15.31
C ALA A 247 -6.67 -13.58 -15.41
N GLY A 248 -7.25 -13.98 -14.26
CA GLY A 248 -8.37 -14.90 -14.21
C GLY A 248 -9.57 -14.40 -15.01
N TRP A 249 -9.97 -13.13 -14.80
CA TRP A 249 -11.09 -12.54 -15.55
C TRP A 249 -10.87 -12.56 -17.06
N ILE A 250 -9.66 -12.24 -17.52
CA ILE A 250 -9.31 -12.25 -18.95
C ILE A 250 -9.35 -13.66 -19.52
N ASN A 251 -8.78 -14.64 -18.80
CA ASN A 251 -8.76 -16.04 -19.22
C ASN A 251 -10.19 -16.61 -19.33
N ASP A 252 -11.03 -16.31 -18.35
CA ASP A 252 -12.43 -16.74 -18.32
C ASP A 252 -13.33 -15.89 -19.24
N LYS A 253 -12.82 -14.77 -19.76
CA LYS A 253 -13.54 -13.76 -20.55
C LYS A 253 -14.80 -13.21 -19.86
N GLN A 254 -14.78 -13.23 -18.52
CA GLN A 254 -15.82 -12.67 -17.67
C GLN A 254 -15.26 -12.41 -16.26
N ALA A 255 -15.85 -11.47 -15.54
CA ALA A 255 -15.55 -11.30 -14.11
C ALA A 255 -16.08 -12.49 -13.31
N HIS A 256 -15.29 -12.97 -12.34
CA HIS A 256 -15.72 -14.03 -11.44
C HIS A 256 -16.84 -13.55 -10.50
N GLU A 257 -17.90 -14.35 -10.35
CA GLU A 257 -19.11 -14.00 -9.57
C GLU A 257 -18.79 -13.60 -8.13
N ALA A 258 -17.96 -14.40 -7.44
CA ALA A 258 -17.46 -14.09 -6.08
C ALA A 258 -16.66 -12.78 -5.96
N CYS A 259 -16.28 -12.11 -7.05
CA CYS A 259 -15.70 -10.77 -6.99
C CYS A 259 -16.75 -9.66 -7.19
N LEU A 260 -17.87 -9.96 -7.84
CA LEU A 260 -19.00 -9.04 -8.01
C LEU A 260 -19.78 -8.89 -6.70
N ASP A 261 -20.03 -10.02 -6.02
CA ASP A 261 -20.54 -10.05 -4.65
C ASP A 261 -19.46 -10.58 -3.70
N CYS A 262 -18.50 -9.72 -3.38
CA CYS A 262 -17.30 -10.14 -2.67
C CYS A 262 -17.59 -10.56 -1.22
N PRO A 263 -17.34 -11.83 -0.82
CA PRO A 263 -17.64 -12.34 0.51
C PRO A 263 -16.55 -12.01 1.54
N VAL A 264 -15.49 -11.33 1.12
CA VAL A 264 -14.31 -11.05 1.97
C VAL A 264 -14.62 -9.89 2.90
N TYR A 265 -14.58 -10.16 4.21
CA TYR A 265 -14.74 -9.18 5.29
C TYR A 265 -13.74 -9.42 6.42
N GLY A 266 -13.14 -8.35 6.93
CA GLY A 266 -12.04 -8.44 7.91
C GLY A 266 -12.44 -8.96 9.28
N ASN A 267 -13.73 -8.95 9.60
CA ASN A 267 -14.27 -9.43 10.87
C ASN A 267 -14.49 -10.96 10.91
N THR A 268 -14.34 -11.65 9.77
CA THR A 268 -14.45 -13.11 9.68
C THR A 268 -13.13 -13.80 10.06
N THR A 269 -13.21 -15.05 10.52
CA THR A 269 -12.04 -15.84 10.93
C THR A 269 -11.14 -16.23 9.75
N GLU A 270 -11.74 -16.49 8.58
CA GLU A 270 -11.04 -16.89 7.35
C GLU A 270 -11.43 -15.98 6.18
N PRO A 271 -10.95 -14.73 6.14
CA PRO A 271 -11.50 -13.72 5.24
C PRO A 271 -11.45 -14.08 3.75
N PHE A 272 -10.43 -14.82 3.34
CA PHE A 272 -10.19 -15.16 1.94
C PHE A 272 -10.60 -16.59 1.55
N GLU A 273 -11.22 -17.38 2.44
CA GLU A 273 -11.60 -18.78 2.17
C GLU A 273 -12.41 -18.93 0.87
N LYS A 274 -13.34 -18.00 0.62
CA LYS A 274 -14.21 -17.97 -0.57
C LYS A 274 -13.69 -17.09 -1.71
N CYS A 275 -12.46 -16.58 -1.60
CA CYS A 275 -11.85 -15.78 -2.64
C CYS A 275 -11.21 -16.70 -3.70
N PRO A 276 -11.61 -16.62 -4.99
CA PRO A 276 -11.02 -17.45 -6.04
C PRO A 276 -9.55 -17.09 -6.35
N TYR A 277 -9.11 -15.92 -5.88
CA TYR A 277 -7.77 -15.39 -6.09
C TYR A 277 -7.03 -15.31 -4.76
N ASP A 278 -6.99 -16.42 -4.02
CA ASP A 278 -6.21 -16.54 -2.78
C ASP A 278 -4.72 -16.25 -3.00
N GLN A 279 -3.98 -15.95 -1.94
CA GLN A 279 -2.54 -15.69 -1.96
C GLN A 279 -1.84 -16.38 -0.82
N LYS A 280 -0.73 -17.05 -1.12
CA LYS A 280 0.12 -17.71 -0.13
C LYS A 280 1.59 -17.45 -0.40
N PHE A 281 2.32 -17.17 0.66
CA PHE A 281 3.71 -16.74 0.64
C PHE A 281 4.49 -17.54 1.67
N ALA A 282 5.47 -18.34 1.25
CA ALA A 282 6.36 -19.05 2.18
C ALA A 282 7.26 -18.02 2.86
N VAL A 283 7.22 -17.92 4.19
CA VAL A 283 7.97 -16.90 4.94
C VAL A 283 9.15 -17.53 5.66
N ASP A 284 10.35 -16.98 5.47
CA ASP A 284 11.52 -17.33 6.28
C ASP A 284 11.75 -16.33 7.43
N MET A 285 11.67 -16.83 8.65
CA MET A 285 11.93 -16.09 9.90
C MET A 285 13.41 -16.16 10.33
N GLY A 286 14.22 -17.01 9.68
CA GLY A 286 15.65 -17.12 9.94
C GLY A 286 16.49 -16.04 9.25
N ASN A 287 17.78 -15.97 9.61
CA ASN A 287 18.75 -15.03 9.00
C ASN A 287 19.70 -15.70 8.00
N ASP A 288 19.70 -17.04 7.91
CA ASP A 288 20.54 -17.77 6.97
C ASP A 288 19.88 -17.85 5.59
N PHE A 289 20.43 -17.12 4.63
CA PHE A 289 19.97 -17.10 3.23
C PHE A 289 20.15 -18.42 2.47
N ARG A 290 20.87 -19.39 3.04
CA ARG A 290 21.13 -20.70 2.43
C ARG A 290 20.27 -21.82 3.02
N SER A 291 19.49 -21.52 4.06
CA SER A 291 18.62 -22.51 4.69
C SER A 291 17.57 -23.04 3.69
N LYS A 292 17.00 -24.21 3.98
CA LYS A 292 15.92 -24.74 3.15
C LYS A 292 14.69 -23.82 3.17
N MET A 293 14.36 -23.22 4.32
CA MET A 293 13.27 -22.25 4.44
C MET A 293 13.54 -20.97 3.62
N ALA A 294 14.77 -20.48 3.62
CA ALA A 294 15.16 -19.34 2.79
C ALA A 294 14.91 -19.60 1.31
N ARG A 295 15.26 -20.80 0.81
CA ARG A 295 15.01 -21.18 -0.59
C ARG A 295 13.53 -21.23 -0.93
N LEU A 296 12.70 -21.86 -0.08
CA LEU A 296 11.24 -21.89 -0.26
C LEU A 296 10.66 -20.47 -0.31
N ALA A 297 11.11 -19.58 0.58
CA ALA A 297 10.67 -18.18 0.60
C ALA A 297 11.17 -17.36 -0.59
N GLN A 298 12.36 -17.68 -1.13
CA GLN A 298 12.90 -17.08 -2.36
C GLN A 298 12.10 -17.51 -3.59
N GLU A 299 11.83 -18.81 -3.74
CA GLU A 299 11.02 -19.37 -4.83
C GLU A 299 9.61 -18.78 -4.81
N SER A 300 8.99 -18.70 -3.62
CA SER A 300 7.69 -18.05 -3.44
C SER A 300 7.70 -16.57 -3.81
N ALA A 301 8.73 -15.81 -3.44
CA ALA A 301 8.85 -14.40 -3.82
C ALA A 301 9.12 -14.22 -5.33
N GLU A 302 9.96 -15.08 -5.91
CA GLU A 302 10.26 -15.06 -7.34
C GLU A 302 9.01 -15.32 -8.18
N ALA A 303 8.17 -16.29 -7.78
CA ALA A 303 6.90 -16.58 -8.44
C ALA A 303 6.00 -15.33 -8.48
N GLU A 304 5.82 -14.63 -7.36
CA GLU A 304 4.97 -13.44 -7.29
C GLU A 304 5.51 -12.26 -8.11
N TYR A 305 6.82 -12.02 -8.04
CA TYR A 305 7.44 -10.98 -8.86
C TYR A 305 7.48 -11.35 -10.35
N GLY A 306 7.45 -12.65 -10.69
CA GLY A 306 7.27 -13.16 -12.04
C GLY A 306 5.90 -12.78 -12.63
N ARG A 307 4.83 -12.94 -11.83
CA ARG A 307 3.45 -12.57 -12.21
C ARG A 307 3.24 -11.09 -12.50
N LEU A 308 4.16 -10.20 -12.11
CA LEU A 308 4.08 -8.77 -12.50
C LEU A 308 4.05 -8.57 -14.02
N THR A 309 4.61 -9.51 -14.79
CA THR A 309 4.49 -9.53 -16.26
C THR A 309 3.03 -9.64 -16.69
N GLU A 310 2.30 -10.56 -16.06
CA GLU A 310 0.90 -10.82 -16.31
C GLU A 310 0.02 -9.66 -15.86
N LEU A 311 0.35 -9.01 -14.73
CA LEU A 311 -0.31 -7.76 -14.32
C LEU A 311 -0.20 -6.69 -15.41
N VAL A 312 0.99 -6.51 -16.00
CA VAL A 312 1.19 -5.49 -17.05
C VAL A 312 0.32 -5.76 -18.27
N ARG A 313 0.35 -7.00 -18.75
CA ARG A 313 -0.49 -7.41 -19.88
C ARG A 313 -1.98 -7.22 -19.54
N SER A 314 -2.40 -7.67 -18.36
CA SER A 314 -3.80 -7.61 -17.93
C SER A 314 -4.32 -6.17 -17.83
N VAL A 315 -3.53 -5.27 -17.25
CA VAL A 315 -3.88 -3.84 -17.17
C VAL A 315 -4.03 -3.24 -18.58
N PHE A 316 -3.14 -3.57 -19.52
CA PHE A 316 -3.28 -3.10 -20.90
C PHE A 316 -4.53 -3.66 -21.59
N VAL A 317 -4.82 -4.95 -21.43
CA VAL A 317 -6.06 -5.55 -21.96
C VAL A 317 -7.27 -4.76 -21.46
N ILE A 318 -7.44 -4.65 -20.15
CA ILE A 318 -8.61 -3.98 -19.57
C ILE A 318 -8.67 -2.50 -19.95
N ASN A 319 -7.54 -1.79 -19.96
CA ASN A 319 -7.51 -0.38 -20.36
C ASN A 319 -7.98 -0.19 -21.81
N GLN A 320 -7.56 -1.06 -22.73
CA GLN A 320 -7.99 -0.98 -24.12
C GLN A 320 -9.45 -1.40 -24.31
N LEU A 321 -9.96 -2.37 -23.54
CA LEU A 321 -11.39 -2.70 -23.54
C LEU A 321 -12.23 -1.50 -23.08
N LEU A 322 -11.83 -0.85 -21.99
CA LEU A 322 -12.49 0.36 -21.47
C LEU A 322 -12.40 1.52 -22.47
N ARG A 323 -11.27 1.67 -23.16
CA ARG A 323 -11.11 2.68 -24.22
C ARG A 323 -12.02 2.43 -25.39
N TYR A 324 -12.07 1.20 -25.89
CA TYR A 324 -13.00 0.81 -26.96
C TYR A 324 -14.45 1.10 -26.55
N ALA A 325 -14.84 0.65 -25.35
CA ALA A 325 -16.17 0.88 -24.80
C ALA A 325 -16.49 2.38 -24.71
N SER A 326 -15.55 3.22 -24.25
CA SER A 326 -15.71 4.68 -24.19
C SER A 326 -15.88 5.32 -25.57
N VAL A 327 -15.04 4.95 -26.55
CA VAL A 327 -15.13 5.48 -27.92
C VAL A 327 -16.44 5.08 -28.58
N LYS A 328 -16.91 3.86 -28.35
CA LYS A 328 -18.18 3.34 -28.86
C LYS A 328 -19.39 3.69 -27.99
N ARG A 329 -19.19 4.38 -26.87
CA ARG A 329 -20.22 4.77 -25.89
C ARG A 329 -21.05 3.57 -25.40
N LEU A 330 -20.38 2.46 -25.12
CA LEU A 330 -21.00 1.27 -24.54
C LEU A 330 -21.25 1.49 -23.05
N SER A 331 -22.25 0.81 -22.48
CA SER A 331 -22.55 0.85 -21.05
C SER A 331 -21.37 0.40 -20.18
N THR A 332 -20.51 -0.48 -20.71
CA THR A 332 -19.37 -1.09 -20.01
C THR A 332 -18.16 -0.16 -19.84
N GLN A 333 -18.20 1.07 -20.36
CA GLN A 333 -17.06 2.00 -20.41
C GLN A 333 -16.48 2.41 -19.04
N ASP A 334 -17.23 2.23 -17.95
CA ASP A 334 -16.84 2.62 -16.59
C ASP A 334 -16.61 1.43 -15.66
N SER A 335 -16.83 0.19 -16.12
CA SER A 335 -16.74 -1.02 -15.30
C SER A 335 -15.71 -2.00 -15.86
N PRO A 336 -14.55 -2.19 -15.20
CA PRO A 336 -13.58 -3.22 -15.59
C PRO A 336 -14.19 -4.62 -15.66
N ALA A 337 -15.10 -4.95 -14.73
CA ALA A 337 -15.73 -6.25 -14.66
C ALA A 337 -16.63 -6.51 -15.88
N GLU A 338 -17.39 -5.51 -16.32
CA GLU A 338 -18.24 -5.62 -17.51
C GLU A 338 -17.42 -5.53 -18.80
N ALA A 339 -16.37 -4.70 -18.84
CA ALA A 339 -15.55 -4.51 -20.04
C ALA A 339 -14.90 -5.82 -20.52
N VAL A 340 -14.58 -6.74 -19.60
CA VAL A 340 -14.01 -8.07 -19.93
C VAL A 340 -14.95 -8.88 -20.83
N SER A 341 -16.28 -8.71 -20.73
CA SER A 341 -17.25 -9.44 -21.56
C SER A 341 -17.12 -9.16 -23.07
N LEU A 342 -16.46 -8.06 -23.45
CA LEU A 342 -16.14 -7.77 -24.85
C LEU A 342 -15.17 -8.80 -25.46
N LEU A 343 -14.46 -9.60 -24.65
CA LEU A 343 -13.60 -10.68 -25.12
C LEU A 343 -14.38 -11.96 -25.48
N SER A 344 -15.57 -12.15 -24.92
CA SER A 344 -16.45 -13.29 -25.18
C SER A 344 -17.47 -12.98 -26.28
N ASP A 345 -18.04 -11.78 -26.30
CA ASP A 345 -18.98 -11.32 -27.33
C ASP A 345 -18.56 -9.96 -27.90
N PRO A 346 -17.50 -9.90 -28.74
CA PRO A 346 -17.02 -8.65 -29.31
C PRO A 346 -18.04 -8.09 -30.33
N PRO A 347 -18.38 -6.79 -30.27
CA PRO A 347 -19.22 -6.18 -31.30
C PRO A 347 -18.55 -6.26 -32.69
N PRO A 348 -19.30 -6.27 -33.81
CA PRO A 348 -18.72 -6.44 -35.15
C PRO A 348 -17.63 -5.43 -35.53
N SER A 349 -17.62 -4.24 -34.92
CA SER A 349 -16.59 -3.22 -35.15
C SER A 349 -15.33 -3.35 -34.29
N PHE A 350 -15.22 -4.38 -33.45
CA PHE A 350 -14.14 -4.53 -32.47
C PHE A 350 -12.79 -4.74 -33.15
N GLU A 351 -12.66 -5.78 -33.96
CA GLU A 351 -11.39 -6.07 -34.65
C GLU A 351 -10.99 -4.96 -35.62
N GLY A 352 -11.93 -4.50 -36.46
CA GLY A 352 -11.65 -3.40 -37.40
C GLY A 352 -11.22 -2.09 -36.72
N PHE A 353 -11.59 -1.86 -35.47
CA PHE A 353 -11.10 -0.72 -34.69
C PHE A 353 -9.61 -0.87 -34.34
N PHE A 354 -9.18 -2.07 -33.91
CA PHE A 354 -7.78 -2.33 -33.58
C PHE A 354 -6.90 -2.53 -34.83
N GLU A 355 -7.45 -3.01 -35.96
CA GLU A 355 -6.76 -3.02 -37.25
C GLU A 355 -6.34 -1.61 -37.66
N ALA A 356 -7.28 -0.66 -37.64
CA ALA A 356 -6.99 0.73 -37.96
C ALA A 356 -5.92 1.35 -37.04
N PHE A 357 -5.89 0.95 -35.76
CA PHE A 357 -4.85 1.39 -34.83
C PHE A 357 -3.48 0.78 -35.14
N LEU A 358 -3.42 -0.52 -35.43
CA LEU A 358 -2.18 -1.19 -35.81
C LEU A 358 -1.60 -0.60 -37.10
N ASP A 359 -2.43 -0.33 -38.10
CA ASP A 359 -2.02 0.33 -39.34
C ASP A 359 -1.45 1.71 -39.06
N GLN A 360 -2.14 2.51 -38.24
CA GLN A 360 -1.66 3.84 -37.86
C GLN A 360 -0.32 3.78 -37.11
N ILE A 361 -0.15 2.84 -36.18
CA ILE A 361 1.10 2.63 -35.44
C ILE A 361 2.22 2.24 -36.39
N ARG A 362 1.96 1.30 -37.31
CA ARG A 362 2.94 0.87 -38.31
C ARG A 362 3.37 2.06 -39.18
N MET A 363 2.40 2.79 -39.74
CA MET A 363 2.65 3.98 -40.56
C MET A 363 3.46 5.04 -39.82
N ASP A 364 3.13 5.35 -38.56
CA ASP A 364 3.83 6.39 -37.80
C ASP A 364 5.27 5.99 -37.44
N ASN A 365 5.57 4.69 -37.40
CA ASN A 365 6.88 4.15 -37.04
C ASN A 365 7.75 3.73 -38.24
N THR A 366 7.22 3.72 -39.45
CA THR A 366 7.98 3.48 -40.69
C THR A 366 8.18 4.71 -41.57
N ARG A 367 7.77 5.90 -41.10
CA ARG A 367 8.00 7.17 -41.80
C ARG A 367 9.50 7.48 -41.90
N GLY A 368 9.95 7.83 -43.12
CA GLY A 368 11.29 8.36 -43.37
C GLY A 368 12.41 7.32 -43.22
N ASP A 369 12.25 6.17 -43.88
CA ASP A 369 13.20 5.04 -43.92
C ASP A 369 13.53 4.41 -42.54
N GLN A 370 12.67 4.63 -41.53
CA GLN A 370 12.77 3.91 -40.26
C GLN A 370 12.21 2.50 -40.41
N GLU A 371 13.02 1.49 -40.11
CA GLU A 371 12.55 0.10 -40.03
C GLU A 371 12.09 -0.24 -38.62
N LEU A 372 11.07 -1.10 -38.53
CA LEU A 372 10.67 -1.71 -37.28
C LEU A 372 11.80 -2.63 -36.78
N LYS A 373 11.93 -2.77 -35.46
CA LYS A 373 12.84 -3.78 -34.91
C LYS A 373 12.37 -5.19 -35.31
N PRO A 374 13.28 -6.18 -35.42
CA PRO A 374 12.91 -7.54 -35.81
C PRO A 374 11.76 -8.13 -34.99
N ASP A 375 11.81 -7.99 -33.66
CA ASP A 375 10.76 -8.47 -32.77
C ASP A 375 9.42 -7.75 -32.99
N GLU A 376 9.46 -6.43 -33.25
CA GLU A 376 8.26 -5.62 -33.52
C GLU A 376 7.62 -6.01 -34.85
N ALA A 377 8.43 -6.26 -35.89
CA ALA A 377 7.96 -6.76 -37.19
C ALA A 377 7.37 -8.17 -37.06
N ALA A 378 8.06 -9.06 -36.33
CA ALA A 378 7.59 -10.42 -36.09
C ALA A 378 6.20 -10.43 -35.42
N ILE A 379 5.94 -9.53 -34.45
CA ILE A 379 4.62 -9.40 -33.81
C ILE A 379 3.54 -9.00 -34.84
N PHE A 380 3.84 -8.09 -35.78
CA PHE A 380 2.89 -7.72 -36.82
C PHE A 380 2.54 -8.89 -37.75
N ASP A 381 3.50 -9.77 -38.00
CA ASP A 381 3.37 -10.91 -38.89
C ASP A 381 2.71 -12.13 -38.23
N LEU A 382 2.48 -12.11 -36.91
CA LEU A 382 1.74 -13.16 -36.21
C LEU A 382 0.29 -13.27 -36.73
N ASP A 383 -0.20 -14.50 -36.87
CA ASP A 383 -1.59 -14.79 -37.19
C ASP A 383 -2.46 -14.72 -35.91
N LEU A 384 -2.67 -13.49 -35.45
CA LEU A 384 -3.49 -13.15 -34.28
C LEU A 384 -4.56 -12.13 -34.64
N PRO A 385 -5.72 -12.14 -33.94
CA PRO A 385 -6.69 -11.05 -34.00
C PRO A 385 -6.04 -9.69 -33.73
N ALA A 386 -6.59 -8.63 -34.31
CA ALA A 386 -5.99 -7.30 -34.25
C ALA A 386 -5.90 -6.77 -32.83
N PHE A 387 -6.90 -7.04 -31.99
CA PHE A 387 -6.83 -6.70 -30.56
C PHE A 387 -5.66 -7.39 -29.85
N GLU A 388 -5.53 -8.71 -30.00
CA GLU A 388 -4.48 -9.49 -29.34
C GLU A 388 -3.09 -9.07 -29.82
N LYS A 389 -2.94 -8.84 -31.13
CA LYS A 389 -1.72 -8.34 -31.76
C LYS A 389 -1.32 -6.97 -31.21
N PHE A 390 -2.29 -6.06 -31.03
CA PHE A 390 -2.04 -4.76 -30.40
C PHE A 390 -1.56 -4.92 -28.95
N ILE A 391 -2.20 -5.77 -28.16
CA ILE A 391 -1.81 -6.02 -26.76
C ILE A 391 -0.40 -6.61 -26.69
N GLU A 392 -0.06 -7.56 -27.56
CA GLU A 392 1.28 -8.15 -27.61
C GLU A 392 2.33 -7.08 -27.93
N LEU A 393 2.06 -6.23 -28.92
CA LEU A 393 2.95 -5.13 -29.30
C LEU A 393 3.13 -4.11 -28.16
N ALA A 394 2.04 -3.67 -27.54
CA ALA A 394 2.10 -2.72 -26.44
C ALA A 394 2.84 -3.30 -25.22
N THR A 395 2.58 -4.58 -24.91
CA THR A 395 3.25 -5.30 -23.83
C THR A 395 4.75 -5.44 -24.12
N HIS A 396 5.14 -5.88 -25.32
CA HIS A 396 6.55 -5.98 -25.73
C HIS A 396 7.31 -4.66 -25.54
N VAL A 397 6.73 -3.54 -25.97
CA VAL A 397 7.37 -2.22 -25.88
C VAL A 397 7.51 -1.71 -24.44
N ARG A 398 6.55 -2.04 -23.56
CA ARG A 398 6.40 -1.37 -22.25
C ARG A 398 6.64 -2.24 -21.04
N HIS A 399 6.65 -3.56 -21.21
CA HIS A 399 6.77 -4.53 -20.12
C HIS A 399 7.99 -4.27 -19.24
N ALA A 400 9.18 -4.17 -19.81
CA ALA A 400 10.42 -3.99 -19.05
C ALA A 400 10.39 -2.72 -18.19
N HIS A 401 9.79 -1.64 -18.71
CA HIS A 401 9.60 -0.38 -18.00
C HIS A 401 8.68 -0.57 -16.79
N HIS A 402 7.47 -1.09 -17.00
CA HIS A 402 6.49 -1.23 -15.92
C HIS A 402 6.90 -2.28 -14.89
N ARG A 403 7.47 -3.41 -15.31
CA ARG A 403 7.99 -4.45 -14.41
C ARG A 403 9.07 -3.89 -13.48
N ARG A 404 10.01 -3.09 -14.00
CA ARG A 404 11.04 -2.43 -13.19
C ARG A 404 10.43 -1.55 -12.12
N TYR A 405 9.47 -0.70 -12.48
CA TYR A 405 8.90 0.22 -11.50
C TYR A 405 7.89 -0.41 -10.55
N LEU A 406 7.12 -1.42 -10.98
CA LEU A 406 6.30 -2.24 -10.10
C LEU A 406 7.16 -2.93 -9.05
N THR A 407 8.29 -3.50 -9.46
CA THR A 407 9.28 -4.10 -8.53
C THR A 407 9.76 -3.07 -7.50
N GLN A 408 10.09 -1.84 -7.93
CA GLN A 408 10.52 -0.77 -7.02
C GLN A 408 9.42 -0.31 -6.08
N MET A 409 8.18 -0.21 -6.57
CA MET A 409 7.01 0.14 -5.78
C MET A 409 6.75 -0.93 -4.72
N LEU A 410 6.70 -2.21 -5.11
CA LEU A 410 6.51 -3.34 -4.19
C LEU A 410 7.60 -3.39 -3.11
N ASP A 411 8.87 -3.22 -3.49
CA ASP A 411 9.97 -3.17 -2.52
C ASP A 411 9.75 -2.08 -1.45
N LYS A 412 9.11 -0.96 -1.81
CA LYS A 412 8.88 0.16 -0.91
C LYS A 412 7.63 -0.02 -0.06
N VAL A 413 6.53 -0.48 -0.63
CA VAL A 413 5.28 -0.68 0.13
C VAL A 413 5.37 -1.91 1.04
N PHE A 414 6.17 -2.92 0.69
CA PHE A 414 6.57 -4.00 1.62
C PHE A 414 7.76 -3.64 2.51
N GLN A 415 8.23 -2.38 2.44
CA GLN A 415 9.27 -1.82 3.28
C GLN A 415 10.55 -2.67 3.35
N LYS A 416 11.00 -3.19 2.22
CA LYS A 416 12.08 -4.17 2.11
C LYS A 416 13.32 -3.75 2.91
N ASN A 417 13.88 -4.69 3.69
CA ASN A 417 15.07 -4.50 4.53
C ASN A 417 14.91 -3.49 5.68
N THR A 418 13.69 -3.28 6.18
CA THR A 418 13.41 -2.51 7.40
C THR A 418 12.82 -3.39 8.50
N GLU A 419 12.69 -2.88 9.72
CA GLU A 419 12.05 -3.63 10.82
C GLU A 419 10.54 -3.87 10.60
N TYR A 420 9.89 -3.06 9.76
CA TYR A 420 8.48 -3.21 9.36
C TYR A 420 8.32 -3.96 8.04
N SER A 421 9.38 -4.64 7.58
CA SER A 421 9.39 -5.29 6.27
C SER A 421 8.52 -6.55 6.24
N ALA A 422 7.88 -6.78 5.09
CA ALA A 422 7.37 -8.10 4.70
C ALA A 422 8.32 -8.82 3.73
N LEU A 423 9.48 -8.22 3.45
CA LEU A 423 10.40 -8.65 2.42
C LEU A 423 11.85 -8.32 2.80
N ILE A 424 12.76 -9.24 2.55
CA ILE A 424 14.20 -9.00 2.71
C ILE A 424 14.96 -9.43 1.45
N GLN A 425 16.09 -8.78 1.20
CA GLN A 425 17.01 -9.13 0.13
C GLN A 425 18.45 -8.86 0.58
N GLY A 426 19.32 -9.85 0.39
CA GLY A 426 20.74 -9.70 0.68
C GLY A 426 21.45 -8.78 -0.31
N LYS A 427 22.69 -8.37 0.02
CA LYS A 427 23.50 -7.50 -0.85
C LYS A 427 24.06 -8.22 -2.08
N SER A 428 24.19 -9.55 -2.02
CA SER A 428 24.71 -10.39 -3.10
C SER A 428 23.60 -10.81 -4.06
N THR A 429 23.95 -11.02 -5.34
CA THR A 429 23.05 -11.64 -6.33
C THR A 429 22.63 -13.06 -5.94
N SER A 430 23.45 -13.77 -5.16
CA SER A 430 23.12 -15.09 -4.60
C SER A 430 22.03 -15.06 -3.52
N ASN A 431 21.60 -13.88 -3.07
CA ASN A 431 20.64 -13.71 -1.98
C ASN A 431 19.44 -12.90 -2.52
N PRO A 432 18.61 -13.50 -3.39
CA PRO A 432 17.45 -12.81 -3.97
C PRO A 432 16.42 -12.44 -2.92
N ARG A 433 15.37 -11.75 -3.36
CA ARG A 433 14.23 -11.39 -2.52
C ARG A 433 13.62 -12.65 -1.92
N ARG A 434 13.21 -12.57 -0.65
CA ARG A 434 12.42 -13.61 0.02
C ARG A 434 11.43 -12.96 0.97
N TRP A 435 10.27 -13.59 1.13
CA TRP A 435 9.31 -13.16 2.13
C TRP A 435 9.89 -13.37 3.53
N HIS A 436 9.76 -12.32 4.35
CA HIS A 436 10.30 -12.28 5.71
C HIS A 436 9.48 -11.27 6.50
N LEU A 437 9.09 -11.60 7.73
CA LEU A 437 8.41 -10.64 8.59
C LEU A 437 9.44 -10.01 9.54
N GLY A 438 9.63 -8.71 9.38
CA GLY A 438 10.48 -7.93 10.27
C GLY A 438 9.88 -7.85 11.68
N THR A 439 10.76 -7.68 12.67
CA THR A 439 10.40 -7.68 14.09
C THR A 439 9.24 -6.74 14.44
N ARG A 440 9.20 -5.54 13.86
CA ARG A 440 8.12 -4.57 14.12
C ARG A 440 6.84 -4.87 13.34
N LEU A 441 6.93 -5.52 12.19
CA LEU A 441 5.74 -6.00 11.49
C LEU A 441 5.07 -7.14 12.26
N ILE A 442 5.85 -8.05 12.86
CA ILE A 442 5.32 -9.10 13.75
C ILE A 442 4.63 -8.47 14.94
N GLU A 443 5.22 -7.45 15.56
CA GLU A 443 4.61 -6.69 16.65
C GLU A 443 3.23 -6.14 16.24
N VAL A 444 3.12 -5.52 15.06
CA VAL A 444 1.83 -5.06 14.51
C VAL A 444 0.84 -6.21 14.34
N PHE A 445 1.25 -7.34 13.75
CA PHE A 445 0.38 -8.49 13.57
C PHE A 445 -0.11 -9.08 14.89
N VAL A 446 0.76 -9.16 15.90
CA VAL A 446 0.38 -9.63 17.23
C VAL A 446 -0.72 -8.74 17.80
N GLN A 447 -0.54 -7.42 17.80
CA GLN A 447 -1.55 -6.47 18.31
C GLN A 447 -2.89 -6.63 17.59
N LEU A 448 -2.88 -6.82 16.27
CA LEU A 448 -4.09 -7.04 15.49
C LEU A 448 -4.78 -8.39 15.82
N ALA A 449 -4.01 -9.45 16.05
CA ALA A 449 -4.49 -10.80 16.28
C ALA A 449 -5.06 -11.03 17.70
N VAL A 450 -4.47 -10.37 18.71
CA VAL A 450 -4.96 -10.43 20.10
C VAL A 450 -6.24 -9.63 20.31
N LEU A 451 -6.57 -8.71 19.42
CA LEU A 451 -7.85 -7.99 19.45
C LEU A 451 -8.98 -8.89 18.99
N LYS A 452 -9.90 -9.18 19.89
CA LYS A 452 -11.20 -9.77 19.58
C LYS A 452 -12.24 -8.67 19.46
N TRP A 453 -13.39 -9.02 18.90
CA TRP A 453 -14.49 -8.10 18.77
C TRP A 453 -15.81 -8.81 19.08
N LYS A 454 -16.78 -8.03 19.54
CA LYS A 454 -18.18 -8.43 19.68
C LYS A 454 -19.08 -7.32 19.16
N GLU A 455 -20.30 -7.69 18.78
CA GLU A 455 -21.34 -6.73 18.47
C GLU A 455 -22.24 -6.54 19.70
N GLU A 456 -22.43 -5.30 20.11
CA GLU A 456 -23.31 -4.92 21.22
C GLU A 456 -24.04 -3.64 20.84
N GLU A 457 -25.38 -3.65 20.90
CA GLU A 457 -26.23 -2.51 20.50
C GLU A 457 -25.92 -1.94 19.09
N GLY A 458 -25.55 -2.82 18.14
CA GLY A 458 -25.18 -2.43 16.78
C GLY A 458 -23.81 -1.75 16.67
N ARG A 459 -23.00 -1.77 17.73
CA ARG A 459 -21.63 -1.25 17.77
C ARG A 459 -20.64 -2.40 17.78
N LYS A 460 -19.54 -2.22 17.05
CA LYS A 460 -18.42 -3.14 17.04
C LYS A 460 -17.45 -2.74 18.14
N LEU A 461 -17.39 -3.55 19.20
CA LEU A 461 -16.54 -3.28 20.35
C LEU A 461 -15.37 -4.26 20.38
N PHE A 462 -14.17 -3.75 20.65
CA PHE A 462 -12.94 -4.50 20.69
C PHE A 462 -12.46 -4.72 22.13
N TYR A 463 -11.81 -5.86 22.37
CA TYR A 463 -11.16 -6.19 23.62
C TYR A 463 -9.93 -7.08 23.36
N SER A 464 -8.93 -7.04 24.24
CA SER A 464 -7.72 -7.85 24.09
C SER A 464 -7.88 -9.21 24.77
N GLU A 465 -7.43 -10.27 24.10
CA GLU A 465 -7.35 -11.62 24.67
C GLU A 465 -6.03 -12.29 24.25
N PRO A 466 -5.34 -13.03 25.15
CA PRO A 466 -4.20 -13.85 24.75
C PRO A 466 -4.57 -14.82 23.62
N ILE A 467 -3.62 -15.12 22.74
CA ILE A 467 -3.80 -16.04 21.62
C ILE A 467 -2.74 -17.14 21.67
N LEU A 468 -3.10 -18.37 21.32
CA LEU A 468 -2.11 -19.44 21.18
C LEU A 468 -1.20 -19.15 19.98
N ILE A 469 0.06 -19.60 20.05
CA ILE A 469 0.98 -19.38 18.94
C ILE A 469 0.49 -20.00 17.62
N ASP A 470 -0.16 -21.17 17.70
CA ASP A 470 -0.73 -21.84 16.51
C ASP A 470 -1.88 -21.04 15.91
N ASP A 471 -2.75 -20.49 16.75
CA ASP A 471 -3.84 -19.63 16.29
C ASP A 471 -3.30 -18.34 15.67
N PHE A 472 -2.22 -17.78 16.22
CA PHE A 472 -1.55 -16.62 15.62
C PHE A 472 -0.96 -16.96 14.24
N VAL A 473 -0.27 -18.09 14.11
CA VAL A 473 0.29 -18.55 12.83
C VAL A 473 -0.81 -18.74 11.80
N GLN A 474 -1.91 -19.41 12.17
CA GLN A 474 -3.07 -19.57 11.28
C GLN A 474 -3.73 -18.24 10.96
N TRP A 475 -3.84 -17.32 11.91
CA TRP A 475 -4.43 -16.00 11.69
C TRP A 475 -3.62 -15.18 10.68
N VAL A 476 -2.29 -15.19 10.79
CA VAL A 476 -1.39 -14.53 9.85
C VAL A 476 -1.51 -15.12 8.44
N GLU A 477 -1.62 -16.46 8.33
CA GLU A 477 -1.84 -17.14 7.05
C GLU A 477 -3.22 -16.80 6.45
N LYS A 478 -4.30 -17.01 7.20
CA LYS A 478 -5.69 -16.81 6.73
C LYS A 478 -6.00 -15.37 6.37
N ARG A 479 -5.35 -14.41 7.04
CA ARG A 479 -5.59 -12.98 6.83
C ARG A 479 -4.69 -12.36 5.76
N TYR A 480 -3.42 -12.77 5.68
CA TYR A 480 -2.44 -12.12 4.79
C TYR A 480 -1.79 -13.05 3.78
N GLY A 481 -1.99 -14.36 3.89
CA GLY A 481 -1.34 -15.37 3.05
C GLY A 481 0.07 -15.76 3.52
N PHE A 482 0.56 -15.24 4.64
CA PHE A 482 1.92 -15.53 5.10
C PHE A 482 1.98 -16.89 5.79
N VAL A 483 2.58 -17.88 5.10
CA VAL A 483 2.72 -19.26 5.55
C VAL A 483 3.99 -19.38 6.39
N LEU A 484 3.83 -19.44 7.72
CA LEU A 484 4.92 -19.56 8.70
C LEU A 484 5.17 -21.01 9.13
N ALA A 485 4.12 -21.83 9.11
CA ALA A 485 4.14 -23.27 9.38
C ALA A 485 3.32 -24.00 8.32
N GLY A 486 3.55 -25.31 8.17
CA GLY A 486 2.77 -26.12 7.24
C GLY A 486 3.21 -25.96 5.79
N LYS A 487 2.31 -26.19 4.84
CA LYS A 487 2.63 -26.26 3.39
C LYS A 487 1.88 -25.18 2.61
N LEU A 488 2.43 -24.76 1.49
CA LEU A 488 1.80 -23.75 0.62
C LEU A 488 0.47 -24.27 0.04
N ASP A 489 0.49 -25.46 -0.55
CA ASP A 489 -0.67 -26.07 -1.22
C ASP A 489 -0.99 -27.47 -0.67
N SER A 490 -2.28 -27.82 -0.65
CA SER A 490 -2.78 -29.07 -0.08
C SER A 490 -2.37 -30.32 -0.84
N ASP A 491 -1.96 -30.19 -2.10
CA ASP A 491 -1.94 -31.33 -3.03
C ASP A 491 -0.53 -31.85 -3.37
N GLU A 492 0.54 -31.19 -2.92
CA GLU A 492 1.91 -31.67 -3.10
C GLU A 492 2.43 -32.50 -1.91
N SER A 493 3.18 -33.56 -2.19
CA SER A 493 3.85 -34.37 -1.18
C SER A 493 4.99 -33.59 -0.54
N VAL A 494 4.86 -33.25 0.75
CA VAL A 494 5.88 -32.52 1.51
C VAL A 494 7.11 -33.41 1.73
N SER A 495 8.29 -32.96 1.32
CA SER A 495 9.51 -33.69 1.64
C SER A 495 9.83 -33.58 3.13
N LEU A 496 10.49 -34.59 3.72
CA LEU A 496 10.95 -34.52 5.11
C LEU A 496 11.79 -33.26 5.40
N ALA A 497 12.54 -32.79 4.40
CA ALA A 497 13.35 -31.58 4.48
C ALA A 497 12.49 -30.31 4.59
N ASP A 498 11.37 -30.23 3.85
CA ASP A 498 10.44 -29.10 3.94
C ASP A 498 9.78 -29.07 5.33
N TYR A 499 9.31 -30.22 5.82
CA TYR A 499 8.71 -30.31 7.15
C TYR A 499 9.68 -29.86 8.25
N THR A 500 10.94 -30.29 8.15
CA THR A 500 11.99 -29.88 9.10
C THR A 500 12.24 -28.37 9.01
N ALA A 501 12.27 -27.80 7.80
CA ALA A 501 12.46 -26.36 7.59
C ALA A 501 11.35 -25.52 8.23
N TYR A 502 10.08 -25.88 8.04
CA TYR A 502 8.96 -25.17 8.67
C TYR A 502 8.96 -25.30 10.20
N ARG A 503 9.34 -26.47 10.74
CA ARG A 503 9.48 -26.66 12.18
C ARG A 503 10.57 -25.74 12.76
N GLU A 504 11.73 -25.64 12.10
CA GLU A 504 12.81 -24.73 12.50
C GLU A 504 12.38 -23.25 12.36
N ASN A 505 11.63 -22.92 11.31
CA ASN A 505 11.07 -21.59 11.09
C ASN A 505 10.21 -21.11 12.28
N ILE A 506 9.39 -22.00 12.84
CA ILE A 506 8.58 -21.70 14.03
C ILE A 506 9.45 -21.46 15.27
N GLN A 507 10.61 -22.11 15.39
CA GLN A 507 11.54 -21.80 16.48
C GLN A 507 12.15 -20.40 16.33
N HIS A 508 12.43 -19.97 15.10
CA HIS A 508 12.87 -18.60 14.84
C HIS A 508 11.77 -17.58 15.16
N LEU A 509 10.52 -17.86 14.79
CA LEU A 509 9.37 -17.02 15.17
C LEU A 509 9.24 -16.91 16.69
N LYS A 510 9.26 -18.04 17.42
CA LYS A 510 9.21 -18.07 18.90
C LYS A 510 10.33 -17.25 19.53
N LYS A 511 11.55 -17.35 18.97
CA LYS A 511 12.68 -16.56 19.45
C LYS A 511 12.44 -15.08 19.28
N GLN A 512 11.99 -14.64 18.11
CA GLN A 512 11.68 -13.23 17.86
C GLN A 512 10.55 -12.71 18.76
N LEU A 513 9.45 -13.47 18.91
CA LEU A 513 8.35 -13.12 19.81
C LEU A 513 8.79 -12.97 21.27
N ARG A 514 9.77 -13.78 21.72
CA ARG A 514 10.43 -13.61 23.03
C ARG A 514 11.26 -12.33 23.10
N GLU A 515 12.05 -12.04 22.06
CA GLU A 515 12.87 -10.83 21.99
C GLU A 515 12.03 -9.55 22.05
N ILE A 516 10.83 -9.55 21.46
CA ILE A 516 9.88 -8.43 21.56
C ILE A 516 9.00 -8.48 22.82
N GLY A 517 9.14 -9.48 23.68
CA GLY A 517 8.43 -9.55 24.96
C GLY A 517 6.93 -9.84 24.85
N PHE A 518 6.50 -10.52 23.79
CA PHE A 518 5.09 -10.92 23.58
C PHE A 518 4.82 -12.39 23.91
N PHE A 519 5.86 -13.18 24.16
CA PHE A 519 5.75 -14.64 24.35
C PHE A 519 6.27 -15.07 25.73
N ASP A 520 5.45 -15.84 26.45
CA ASP A 520 5.78 -16.44 27.76
C ASP A 520 5.75 -17.96 27.63
N ASP A 521 6.82 -18.63 28.07
CA ASP A 521 7.02 -20.07 27.94
C ASP A 521 6.75 -20.73 29.29
N LEU A 522 5.47 -20.79 29.69
CA LEU A 522 5.08 -21.23 31.03
C LEU A 522 5.16 -22.75 31.22
N SER A 523 5.36 -23.57 30.17
CA SER A 523 5.70 -25.00 30.28
C SER A 523 6.09 -25.65 28.94
N ASP A 524 6.72 -26.83 29.00
CA ASP A 524 6.99 -27.72 27.84
C ASP A 524 5.72 -28.23 27.14
N ALA A 525 4.53 -28.05 27.73
CA ALA A 525 3.27 -28.41 27.12
C ALA A 525 2.81 -27.35 26.12
N PHE A 526 2.60 -27.79 24.88
CA PHE A 526 2.24 -26.96 23.73
C PHE A 526 1.01 -26.04 23.94
N ASN A 527 0.04 -26.49 24.75
CA ASN A 527 -1.19 -25.74 25.06
C ASN A 527 -0.99 -24.55 26.03
N ALA A 528 0.24 -24.35 26.54
CA ALA A 528 0.57 -23.26 27.47
C ALA A 528 1.38 -22.12 26.82
N GLN A 529 1.66 -22.20 25.50
CA GLN A 529 2.48 -21.23 24.78
C GLN A 529 1.61 -20.10 24.20
N THR A 530 1.37 -19.09 25.03
CA THR A 530 0.49 -17.96 24.71
C THR A 530 1.26 -16.71 24.32
N ILE A 531 0.74 -16.00 23.32
CA ILE A 531 1.12 -14.64 23.00
C ILE A 531 0.21 -13.70 23.80
N ARG A 532 0.79 -12.79 24.58
CA ARG A 532 0.05 -11.86 25.44
C ARG A 532 -0.03 -10.47 24.80
N PRO A 533 -1.16 -9.75 24.94
CA PRO A 533 -1.24 -8.36 24.52
C PRO A 533 -0.25 -7.51 25.32
N ARG A 534 0.60 -6.72 24.63
CA ARG A 534 1.44 -5.71 25.29
C ARG A 534 0.59 -4.55 25.81
N TYR A 535 -0.44 -4.18 25.05
CA TYR A 535 -1.41 -3.15 25.43
C TYR A 535 -2.77 -3.84 25.62
N THR A 536 -3.24 -3.89 26.86
CA THR A 536 -4.51 -4.54 27.19
C THR A 536 -5.65 -3.55 27.01
N ILE A 537 -6.68 -3.97 26.26
CA ILE A 537 -7.94 -3.27 26.11
C ILE A 537 -8.96 -4.02 26.98
N ASP A 538 -9.07 -3.62 28.24
CA ASP A 538 -9.85 -4.30 29.28
C ASP A 538 -11.37 -4.08 29.17
N GLN A 539 -11.78 -2.98 28.54
CA GLN A 539 -13.19 -2.65 28.30
C GLN A 539 -13.49 -2.78 26.81
N SER A 540 -14.75 -3.08 26.47
CA SER A 540 -15.19 -3.16 25.09
C SER A 540 -15.22 -1.75 24.48
N VAL A 541 -14.21 -1.39 23.68
CA VAL A 541 -14.03 -0.02 23.11
C VAL A 541 -14.36 0.00 21.62
N GLU A 542 -15.01 1.06 21.16
CA GLU A 542 -15.23 1.34 19.72
C GLU A 542 -13.99 2.00 19.10
N SER A 543 -13.66 1.63 17.85
CA SER A 543 -12.45 2.09 17.15
C SER A 543 -12.42 3.60 16.89
#